data_AF-A0A9E4TVJ8-F1
#
_entry.id   AF-A0A9E4TVJ8-F1
#
_cell.length_a   1.000
_cell.length_b   1.000
_cell.length_c   1.000
_cell.angle_alpha   90.00
_cell.angle_beta   90.00
_cell.angle_gamma   90.00
#
_symmetry.space_group_name_H-M   'P 1'
#
loop_
_entity.id
_entity.type
_entity.pdbx_description
1 polymer ?
#
loop_
_entity_poly.entity_id
_entity_poly.type
_entity_poly.pdbx_seq_one_letter_code
_entity_poly.pdbx_strand_id
1 'polypeptide(L)'
;MAKFRVLKSKNIDAADGKRVAHIEYEVLEGVLLPGDVFRLYETHHYTNFQIIELQESYFVASPYLFYDGWYEGAELDTDNLLSGRKHGYSGAGKNLYTNEAIESLNKEGDR
;
A
#
# COMPACT_ATOMS: atom_id res chain seq x y z
N MET A 1 9.77 -4.31 -10.07
CA MET A 1 9.44 -2.92 -9.76
C MET A 1 8.20 -2.56 -10.54
N ALA A 2 7.22 -1.95 -9.91
CA ALA A 2 5.99 -1.55 -10.56
C ALA A 2 5.74 -0.06 -10.34
N LYS A 3 5.37 0.63 -11.42
CA LYS A 3 4.85 1.99 -11.38
C LYS A 3 3.39 1.97 -11.74
N PHE A 4 2.60 2.70 -10.98
CA PHE A 4 1.17 2.78 -11.19
C PHE A 4 0.67 4.19 -10.92
N ARG A 5 -0.43 4.55 -11.57
CA ARG A 5 -1.17 5.78 -11.29
C ARG A 5 -2.38 5.45 -10.43
N VAL A 6 -2.62 6.24 -9.40
CA VAL A 6 -3.84 6.16 -8.59
C VAL A 6 -4.99 6.81 -9.37
N LEU A 7 -6.04 6.04 -9.65
CA LEU A 7 -7.24 6.55 -10.32
C LEU A 7 -8.28 7.01 -9.30
N LYS A 8 -8.51 6.21 -8.27
CA LYS A 8 -9.37 6.55 -7.12
C LYS A 8 -8.83 5.94 -5.84
N SER A 9 -9.13 6.58 -4.73
CA SER A 9 -8.75 6.08 -3.42
C SER A 9 -9.84 6.31 -2.38
N LYS A 10 -10.11 5.30 -1.55
CA LYS A 10 -11.09 5.43 -0.45
C LYS A 10 -10.79 4.46 0.69
N ASN A 11 -11.29 4.79 1.87
CA ASN A 11 -11.30 3.88 3.00
C ASN A 11 -12.46 2.87 2.87
N ILE A 12 -12.17 1.60 3.16
CA ILE A 12 -13.19 0.56 3.28
C ILE A 12 -12.98 -0.23 4.57
N ASP A 13 -14.07 -0.76 5.12
CA ASP A 13 -14.01 -1.74 6.20
C ASP A 13 -13.92 -3.13 5.58
N ALA A 14 -12.80 -3.83 5.84
CA ALA A 14 -12.61 -5.21 5.43
C ALA A 14 -13.51 -6.15 6.24
N ALA A 15 -13.73 -7.37 5.71
CA ALA A 15 -14.62 -8.36 6.32
C ALA A 15 -14.21 -8.77 7.75
N ASP A 16 -12.93 -8.63 8.11
CA ASP A 16 -12.38 -8.89 9.44
C ASP A 16 -12.45 -7.67 10.40
N GLY A 17 -13.13 -6.59 9.98
CA GLY A 17 -13.28 -5.36 10.74
C GLY A 17 -12.05 -4.43 10.69
N LYS A 18 -11.02 -4.76 9.92
CA LYS A 18 -9.88 -3.85 9.70
C LYS A 18 -10.27 -2.75 8.72
N ARG A 19 -9.76 -1.54 8.97
CA ARG A 19 -9.89 -0.41 8.06
C ARG A 19 -8.71 -0.40 7.11
N VAL A 20 -8.99 -0.41 5.81
CA VAL A 20 -7.98 -0.55 4.74
C VAL A 20 -8.24 0.46 3.63
N ALA A 21 -7.22 0.71 2.82
CA ALA A 21 -7.30 1.53 1.63
C ALA A 21 -7.72 0.70 0.42
N HIS A 22 -8.75 1.12 -0.30
CA HIS A 22 -9.09 0.61 -1.63
C HIS A 22 -8.56 1.59 -2.68
N ILE A 23 -7.71 1.11 -3.58
CA ILE A 23 -7.04 1.92 -4.60
C ILE A 23 -7.37 1.36 -5.99
N GLU A 24 -8.14 2.10 -6.77
CA GLU A 24 -8.25 1.86 -8.22
C GLU A 24 -6.98 2.39 -8.89
N TYR A 25 -6.40 1.64 -9.83
CA TYR A 25 -5.09 1.97 -10.40
C TYR A 25 -4.96 1.65 -11.89
N GLU A 26 -3.95 2.26 -12.51
CA GLU A 26 -3.45 1.94 -13.85
C GLU A 26 -1.97 1.58 -13.75
N VAL A 27 -1.56 0.41 -14.23
CA VAL A 27 -0.13 0.05 -14.32
C VAL A 27 0.52 0.81 -15.46
N LEU A 28 1.58 1.55 -15.15
CA LEU A 28 2.38 2.28 -16.14
C LEU A 28 3.62 1.47 -16.55
N GLU A 29 4.21 0.74 -15.60
CA GLU A 29 5.42 -0.06 -15.82
C GLU A 29 5.45 -1.23 -14.82
N GLY A 30 5.90 -2.41 -15.26
CA GLY A 30 6.12 -3.56 -14.37
C GLY A 30 4.85 -4.32 -13.97
N VAL A 31 4.92 -5.03 -12.84
CA VAL A 31 3.84 -5.89 -12.33
C VAL A 31 3.71 -5.67 -10.82
N LEU A 32 2.52 -5.30 -10.36
CA LEU A 32 2.19 -5.23 -8.95
C LEU A 32 1.91 -6.63 -8.40
N LEU A 33 2.32 -6.88 -7.16
CA LEU A 33 2.10 -8.14 -6.46
C LEU A 33 1.54 -7.90 -5.05
N PRO A 34 0.71 -8.82 -4.52
CA PRO A 34 0.43 -8.86 -3.09
C PRO A 34 1.74 -8.91 -2.29
N GLY A 35 1.83 -8.08 -1.25
CA GLY A 35 3.03 -7.89 -0.43
C GLY A 35 3.89 -6.69 -0.85
N ASP A 36 3.74 -6.16 -2.07
CA ASP A 36 4.42 -4.93 -2.49
C ASP A 36 4.06 -3.78 -1.55
N VAL A 37 5.03 -2.91 -1.28
CA VAL A 37 4.83 -1.75 -0.42
C VAL A 37 5.09 -0.48 -1.22
N PHE A 38 4.21 0.50 -1.08
CA PHE A 38 4.36 1.84 -1.65
C PHE A 38 4.24 2.89 -0.56
N ARG A 39 4.55 4.14 -0.87
CA ARG A 39 4.59 5.23 0.11
C ARG A 39 3.74 6.40 -0.36
N LEU A 40 2.85 6.87 0.51
CA LEU A 40 2.11 8.13 0.32
C LEU A 40 2.62 9.15 1.34
N TYR A 41 2.82 10.41 0.92
CA TYR A 41 3.28 11.48 1.81
C TYR A 41 2.11 12.35 2.28
N GLU A 42 1.92 12.46 3.57
CA GLU A 42 1.29 13.64 4.16
C GLU A 42 2.32 14.79 4.15
N THR A 43 1.87 16.04 4.28
CA THR A 43 2.67 17.27 4.20
C THR A 43 4.03 17.20 4.89
N HIS A 44 4.17 16.42 5.98
CA HIS A 44 5.43 16.24 6.69
C HIS A 44 5.78 14.78 7.05
N HIS A 45 4.90 13.81 6.81
CA HIS A 45 5.11 12.41 7.21
C HIS A 45 4.67 11.45 6.13
N TYR A 46 5.49 10.45 5.86
CA TYR A 46 5.09 9.39 4.95
C TYR A 46 4.42 8.23 5.70
N THR A 47 3.51 7.56 5.00
CA THR A 47 2.93 6.29 5.44
C THR A 47 3.24 5.24 4.38
N ASN A 48 3.78 4.11 4.82
CA ASN A 48 3.98 2.96 3.95
C ASN A 48 2.68 2.14 3.92
N PHE A 49 2.25 1.80 2.72
CA PHE A 49 1.07 0.98 2.45
C PHE A 49 1.51 -0.33 1.82
N GLN A 50 1.14 -1.46 2.42
CA GLN A 50 1.37 -2.77 1.85
C GLN A 50 0.12 -3.25 1.11
N ILE A 51 0.28 -3.70 -0.12
CA ILE A 51 -0.77 -4.38 -0.89
C ILE A 51 -1.07 -5.71 -0.22
N ILE A 52 -2.31 -5.90 0.23
CA ILE A 52 -2.79 -7.14 0.84
C ILE A 52 -3.47 -8.00 -0.21
N GLU A 53 -4.26 -7.37 -1.08
CA GLU A 53 -5.04 -8.04 -2.12
C GLU A 53 -4.92 -7.25 -3.42
N LEU A 54 -4.80 -7.97 -4.54
CA LEU A 54 -4.69 -7.39 -5.87
C LEU A 54 -5.78 -7.99 -6.75
N GLN A 55 -6.54 -7.12 -7.41
CA GLN A 55 -7.55 -7.44 -8.40
C GLN A 55 -7.20 -6.74 -9.71
N GLU A 56 -7.89 -7.08 -10.81
CA GLU A 56 -7.54 -6.58 -12.15
C GLU A 56 -7.52 -5.04 -12.25
N SER A 57 -8.40 -4.34 -11.53
CA SER A 57 -8.58 -2.89 -11.62
C SER A 57 -8.37 -2.13 -10.31
N TYR A 58 -8.14 -2.84 -9.19
CA TYR A 58 -7.93 -2.23 -7.88
C TYR A 58 -7.10 -3.13 -6.98
N PHE A 59 -6.50 -2.54 -5.96
CA PHE A 59 -5.90 -3.28 -4.87
C PHE A 59 -6.38 -2.77 -3.52
N VAL A 60 -6.27 -3.64 -2.51
CA VAL A 60 -6.49 -3.29 -1.12
C VAL A 60 -5.13 -3.19 -0.44
N ALA A 61 -4.90 -2.10 0.28
CA ALA A 61 -3.67 -1.87 1.01
C ALA A 61 -3.90 -1.47 2.47
N SER A 62 -2.91 -1.76 3.32
CA SER A 62 -2.92 -1.38 4.75
C SER A 62 -1.71 -0.50 5.07
N PRO A 63 -1.87 0.56 5.89
CA PRO A 63 -3.08 0.91 6.65
C PRO A 63 -4.18 1.60 5.81
N TYR A 64 -5.21 2.12 6.47
CA TYR A 64 -6.21 3.00 5.85
C TYR A 64 -5.62 4.38 5.47
N LEU A 65 -6.30 5.11 4.59
CA LEU A 65 -5.96 6.46 4.13
C LEU A 65 -6.39 7.53 5.13
N PHE A 66 -5.71 8.68 5.17
CA PHE A 66 -6.17 9.80 6.01
C PHE A 66 -7.57 10.28 5.62
N TYR A 67 -7.89 10.32 4.32
CA TYR A 67 -9.20 10.68 3.77
C TYR A 67 -9.38 10.09 2.36
N ASP A 68 -10.62 10.09 1.87
CA ASP A 68 -10.97 9.61 0.53
C ASP A 68 -10.50 10.60 -0.55
N GLY A 69 -10.07 10.09 -1.71
CA GLY A 69 -9.48 10.88 -2.79
C GLY A 69 -8.03 11.30 -2.54
N TRP A 70 -7.40 10.80 -1.47
CA TRP A 70 -6.00 11.08 -1.18
C TRP A 70 -5.09 10.48 -2.27
N TYR A 71 -4.25 11.32 -2.90
CA TYR A 71 -3.31 10.95 -3.97
C TYR A 71 -3.93 10.56 -5.33
N GLU A 72 -5.20 10.86 -5.60
CA GLU A 72 -5.76 10.66 -6.95
C GLU A 72 -4.96 11.41 -8.03
N GLY A 73 -4.69 10.71 -9.13
CA GLY A 73 -3.85 11.18 -10.23
C GLY A 73 -2.34 11.05 -10.00
N ALA A 74 -1.89 10.72 -8.79
CA ALA A 74 -0.47 10.59 -8.51
C ALA A 74 0.12 9.30 -9.10
N GLU A 75 1.37 9.39 -9.56
CA GLU A 75 2.17 8.26 -10.00
C GLU A 75 3.10 7.80 -8.87
N LEU A 76 3.06 6.50 -8.58
CA LEU A 76 3.75 5.90 -7.45
C LEU A 76 4.61 4.72 -7.91
N ASP A 77 5.63 4.42 -7.12
CA ASP A 77 6.57 3.33 -7.36
C ASP A 77 6.71 2.48 -6.09
N THR A 78 6.81 1.16 -6.27
CA THR A 78 7.07 0.19 -5.19
C THR A 78 8.56 0.12 -4.77
N ASP A 79 9.47 0.81 -5.49
CA ASP A 79 10.92 0.84 -5.21
C ASP A 79 11.34 1.89 -4.14
N ASN A 80 10.47 2.88 -3.86
CA ASN A 80 10.81 4.04 -3.01
C ASN A 80 10.97 3.74 -1.51
N LEU A 81 11.03 2.46 -1.12
CA LEU A 81 11.15 2.03 0.27
C LEU A 81 12.56 2.19 0.82
N LEU A 82 13.59 2.04 -0.02
CA LEU A 82 15.00 2.00 0.40
C LEU A 82 15.82 3.26 0.09
N SER A 83 15.28 4.22 -0.69
CA SER A 83 16.00 5.44 -1.09
C SER A 83 15.99 6.57 -0.05
N GLY A 84 15.54 6.32 1.18
CA GLY A 84 15.68 7.22 2.35
C GLY A 84 17.13 7.48 2.82
N ARG A 85 18.13 7.27 1.96
CA ARG A 85 19.53 7.63 2.17
C ARG A 85 20.10 8.35 0.95
N LYS A 86 19.57 9.54 0.65
CA LYS A 86 20.31 10.69 0.09
C LYS A 86 19.36 11.87 0.18
N HIS A 87 19.77 12.94 0.85
CA HIS A 87 18.95 14.04 1.39
C HIS A 87 18.35 13.70 2.76
N GLY A 88 19.13 14.01 3.78
CA GLY A 88 18.89 13.58 5.16
C GLY A 88 17.62 14.17 5.74
N TYR A 89 16.75 13.30 6.24
CA TYR A 89 16.08 13.45 7.51
C TYR A 89 15.86 12.04 8.07
N SER A 90 16.47 11.78 9.21
CA SER A 90 16.43 10.51 9.94
C SER A 90 15.08 10.37 10.66
N GLY A 91 14.26 9.41 10.23
CA GLY A 91 13.02 9.04 10.91
C GLY A 91 12.72 7.56 10.69
N ALA A 92 13.27 6.70 11.54
CA ALA A 92 13.02 5.26 11.53
C ALA A 92 11.58 4.97 12.01
N GLY A 93 10.64 4.81 11.07
CA GLY A 93 9.33 4.23 11.33
C GLY A 93 9.36 2.71 11.16
N LYS A 94 9.65 1.97 12.24
CA LYS A 94 9.42 0.51 12.32
C LYS A 94 7.91 0.27 12.31
N ASN A 95 7.36 -0.19 11.18
CA ASN A 95 6.16 -1.01 11.18
C ASN A 95 6.52 -2.31 10.45
N LEU A 96 7.15 -3.20 11.20
CA LEU A 96 7.37 -4.59 10.82
C LEU A 96 6.07 -5.34 11.12
N TYR A 97 5.19 -5.48 10.14
CA TYR A 97 4.27 -6.62 10.16
C TYR A 97 5.15 -7.86 9.98
N THR A 98 5.28 -8.67 11.03
CA THR A 98 6.03 -9.92 10.98
C THR A 98 5.29 -10.90 10.06
N ASN A 99 6.05 -11.72 9.32
CA ASN A 99 5.53 -12.72 8.38
C ASN A 99 4.43 -13.64 8.95
N GLU A 100 4.30 -13.75 10.27
CA GLU A 100 3.23 -14.49 10.94
C GLU A 100 1.82 -13.95 10.63
N ALA A 101 1.65 -12.64 10.39
CA ALA A 101 0.36 -12.07 10.01
C ALA A 101 -0.06 -12.44 8.57
N ILE A 102 0.93 -12.72 7.70
CA ILE A 102 0.71 -13.13 6.30
C ILE A 102 0.38 -14.62 6.25
N GLU A 103 0.99 -15.46 7.10
CA GLU A 103 0.67 -16.89 7.16
C GLU A 103 -0.74 -17.18 7.71
N SER A 104 -1.27 -16.36 8.60
CA SER A 104 -2.66 -16.50 9.08
C SER A 104 -3.71 -16.23 8.00
N LEU A 105 -3.40 -15.44 6.97
CA LEU A 105 -4.32 -15.16 5.85
C LEU A 105 -4.40 -16.31 4.84
N ASN A 106 -3.39 -17.18 4.77
CA ASN A 106 -3.36 -18.32 3.83
C ASN A 106 -3.96 -19.61 4.39
N LYS A 107 -4.32 -19.68 5.69
CA LYS A 107 -4.82 -20.91 6.32
C LYS A 107 -6.35 -21.03 6.41
N GLU A 108 -7.11 -20.01 6.02
CA GLU A 108 -8.58 -20.07 5.99
C GLU A 108 -9.18 -20.32 4.59
N GLY A 109 -8.34 -20.57 3.58
CA GLY A 109 -8.77 -20.90 2.21
C GLY A 109 -8.89 -22.40 1.90
N ASP A 110 -8.64 -23.29 2.88
CA ASP A 110 -8.52 -24.74 2.65
C ASP A 110 -9.36 -25.57 3.65
N ARG A 111 -10.60 -25.14 3.92
CA ARG A 111 -11.61 -25.90 4.65
C ARG A 111 -12.98 -25.87 3.99
#